data_AF-A0A1J5Q9I6-F1
#
_entry.id   AF-A0A1J5Q9I6-F1
#
_cell.length_a   1.000
_cell.length_b   1.000
_cell.length_c   1.000
_cell.angle_alpha   90.00
_cell.angle_beta   90.00
_cell.angle_gamma   90.00
#
_symmetry.space_group_name_H-M   'P 1'
#
loop_
_entity.id
_entity.type
_entity.pdbx_description
1 polymer ?
#
loop_
_entity_poly.entity_id
_entity_poly.type
_entity_poly.pdbx_seq_one_letter_code
_entity_poly.pdbx_strand_id
1 'polypeptide(L)' 'MGGFDADAVNAVFFAGTTVKVNFLCNLGYGDVKALFPRSPRLTFAQACRVE' A
#
# COMPACT_ATOMS: atom_id res chain seq x y z
N MET A 1 -0.65 -2.05 2.59
CA MET A 1 -1.52 -2.76 1.62
C MET A 1 -2.86 -2.04 1.58
N GLY A 2 -3.61 -2.13 0.48
CA GLY A 2 -4.97 -1.56 0.39
C GLY A 2 -6.10 -2.54 0.67
N GLY A 3 -5.82 -3.86 0.69
CA GLY A 3 -6.83 -4.90 0.94
C GLY A 3 -7.10 -5.11 2.43
N PHE A 4 -7.61 -4.10 3.12
CA PHE A 4 -8.04 -4.16 4.53
C PHE A 4 -9.36 -3.40 4.72
N ASP A 5 -10.05 -3.65 5.82
CA ASP A 5 -11.27 -2.92 6.19
C ASP A 5 -10.90 -1.54 6.77
N ALA A 6 -11.02 -0.50 5.96
CA ALA A 6 -10.70 0.86 6.37
C ALA A 6 -11.66 1.40 7.43
N ASP A 7 -12.94 1.03 7.38
CA ASP A 7 -13.96 1.53 8.31
C ASP A 7 -13.75 0.93 9.70
N ALA A 8 -13.42 -0.36 9.78
CA ALA A 8 -13.06 -1.01 11.03
C ALA A 8 -11.82 -0.37 11.67
N VAL A 9 -10.77 -0.10 10.88
CA VAL A 9 -9.55 0.55 11.41
C VAL A 9 -9.86 1.98 11.88
N ASN A 10 -10.62 2.76 11.11
CA ASN A 10 -10.99 4.11 11.52
C ASN A 10 -11.84 4.13 12.80
N ALA A 11 -12.80 3.20 12.92
CA ALA A 11 -13.65 3.09 14.11
C ALA A 11 -12.84 2.74 15.37
N VAL A 12 -11.86 1.84 15.27
CA VAL A 12 -11.07 1.38 16.42
C VAL A 12 -10.01 2.42 16.83
N PHE A 13 -9.33 3.04 15.87
CA PHE A 13 -8.12 3.82 16.16
C PHE A 13 -8.26 5.33 15.97
N PHE A 14 -9.23 5.79 15.17
CA PHE A 14 -9.33 7.19 14.76
C PHE A 14 -10.70 7.83 15.00
N ALA A 15 -11.59 7.18 15.75
CA ALA A 15 -12.91 7.70 16.08
C ALA A 15 -12.84 9.08 16.77
N GLY A 16 -13.68 10.01 16.32
CA GLY A 16 -13.72 11.38 16.85
C GLY A 16 -12.58 12.29 16.37
N THR A 17 -11.70 11.80 15.50
CA THR A 17 -10.63 12.61 14.88
C THR A 17 -10.96 12.97 13.44
N THR A 18 -10.16 13.85 12.84
CA THR A 18 -10.19 14.12 11.39
C THR A 18 -9.23 13.23 10.60
N VAL A 19 -8.50 12.34 11.28
CA VAL A 19 -7.52 11.42 10.68
C VAL A 19 -8.26 10.26 10.04
N LYS A 20 -7.77 9.82 8.87
CA LYS A 20 -8.27 8.65 8.17
C LYS A 20 -7.11 7.71 7.81
N VAL A 21 -7.33 6.42 7.98
CA VAL A 21 -6.40 5.40 7.50
C VAL A 21 -6.30 5.48 5.98
N ASN A 22 -5.08 5.39 5.46
CA ASN A 22 -4.79 5.38 4.02
C ASN A 22 -4.18 4.04 3.60
N PHE A 23 -3.19 3.56 4.34
CA PHE A 23 -2.45 2.35 4.01
C PHE A 23 -1.82 1.75 5.26
N LEU A 24 -1.79 0.42 5.33
CA LEU A 24 -1.05 -0.32 6.36
C LEU A 24 0.36 -0.69 5.89
N CYS A 25 1.38 -0.22 6.60
CA CYS A 25 2.78 -0.59 6.34
C CYS A 25 3.21 -1.68 7.34
N ASN A 26 3.38 -2.91 6.84
CA ASN A 26 3.85 -4.03 7.65
C ASN A 26 5.38 -4.03 7.66
N LEU A 27 5.99 -4.07 8.85
CA LEU A 27 7.44 -4.10 9.04
C LEU A 27 7.83 -5.40 9.75
N GLY A 28 8.94 -5.99 9.31
CA GLY A 28 9.47 -7.25 9.86
C GLY A 28 10.60 -7.80 9.00
N TYR A 29 11.12 -8.96 9.37
CA TYR A 29 12.14 -9.67 8.59
C TYR A 29 11.46 -10.58 7.55
N GLY A 30 11.81 -10.40 6.28
CA GLY A 30 11.27 -11.21 5.18
C GLY A 30 12.09 -12.48 4.93
N ASP A 31 11.43 -13.54 4.46
CA ASP A 31 12.11 -14.73 3.93
C ASP A 31 12.55 -14.47 2.48
N VAL A 32 13.86 -14.42 2.27
CA VAL A 32 14.47 -14.19 0.95
C VAL A 32 14.08 -15.28 -0.06
N LYS A 33 13.81 -16.51 0.40
CA LYS A 33 13.41 -17.63 -0.47
C LYS A 33 11.98 -17.50 -0.99
N ALA A 34 11.15 -16.72 -0.32
CA ALA A 34 9.75 -16.47 -0.69
C ALA A 34 9.58 -15.21 -1.55
N LEU A 35 10.67 -14.52 -1.90
CA LEU A 35 10.60 -13.31 -2.72
C LEU A 35 10.27 -13.65 -4.18
N PHE A 36 9.24 -13.00 -4.71
CA PHE A 36 8.96 -13.02 -6.13
C PHE A 36 10.05 -12.25 -6.92
N PRO A 37 10.35 -12.66 -8.16
CA PRO A 37 11.12 -11.82 -9.07
C PRO A 37 10.47 -10.46 -9.26
N ARG A 38 11.28 -9.46 -9.63
CA ARG A 38 10.78 -8.12 -9.93
C ARG A 38 9.70 -8.19 -11.01
N SER A 39 8.49 -7.76 -10.68
CA SER A 39 7.38 -7.73 -11.64
C SER A 39 7.66 -6.73 -12.77
N PRO A 40 7.00 -6.87 -13.93
CA PRO A 40 7.12 -5.92 -15.03
C PRO A 40 6.87 -4.48 -14.57
N ARG A 41 7.56 -3.54 -15.22
CA ARG A 41 7.37 -2.10 -15.03
C ARG A 41 7.13 -1.49 -16.40
N LEU A 42 6.25 -0.49 -16.45
CA LEU A 42 6.04 0.30 -17.66
C LEU A 42 7.37 0.93 -18.09
N THR A 43 7.59 1.05 -19.39
CA THR A 43 8.66 1.89 -19.91
C THR A 43 8.34 3.36 -19.61
N PHE A 44 9.36 4.22 -19.67
CA PHE A 44 9.16 5.65 -19.42
C PHE A 44 8.09 6.27 -20.34
N ALA A 45 8.16 6.00 -21.65
CA ALA A 45 7.19 6.53 -22.62
C ALA A 45 5.76 5.98 -22.42
N GLN A 46 5.61 4.83 -21.77
CA GLN A 46 4.28 4.31 -21.39
C GLN A 46 3.74 5.03 -20.15
N ALA A 47 4.60 5.34 -19.18
CA ALA A 47 4.19 5.93 -17.89
C ALA A 47 4.11 7.45 -17.90
N CYS A 48 4.88 8.13 -18.76
CA CYS A 48 5.02 9.59 -18.77
C CYS A 48 4.65 10.14 -20.14
N ARG A 49 3.58 10.95 -20.20
CA ARG A 49 3.16 11.72 -21.36
C ARG A 49 2.97 13.17 -20.93
N VAL A 50 3.38 14.08 -21.80
CA VAL A 50 3.11 15.51 -21.68
C VAL A 50 2.36 15.87 -22.95
N GLU A 51 1.06 16.13 -22.79
CA GLU A 51 0.14 16.56 -23.83
C GLU A 51 -0.44 17.92 -23.41
#